data_AF-A0A2S3ZDS1-F1
#
_entry.id   AF-A0A2S3ZDS1-F1
#
_cell.length_a   1.000
_cell.length_b   1.000
_cell.length_c   1.000
_cell.angle_alpha   90.00
_cell.angle_beta   90.00
_cell.angle_gamma   90.00
#
_symmetry.space_group_name_H-M   'P 1'
#
loop_
_entity.id
_entity.type
_entity.pdbx_description
1 polymer ?
#
loop_
_entity_poly.entity_id
_entity_poly.type
_entity_poly.pdbx_seq_one_letter_code
_entity_poly.pdbx_strand_id
1 'polypeptide(L)'
;MLRIRKTRWKVAYIAAGLTVLALNSAAFPHTVTNPIFAVEGILLYLLLYFGGVRSFRGADEPVEPPRAWWRMTSRPRAGFVVGSLLVLSVANWMFSVATGATDVALAGVLGVIADALLAFLYFRSSVRLHRVPPRIVPQRTVQDPPQWKPIRR
;
A
#
# COMPACT_ATOMS: atom_id res chain seq x y z
N MET A 1 13.65 -1.18 -9.14
CA MET A 1 12.29 -0.84 -8.65
C MET A 1 11.93 0.57 -9.06
N LEU A 2 10.76 0.75 -9.69
CA LEU A 2 10.25 2.05 -10.14
C LEU A 2 9.97 2.97 -8.93
N ARG A 3 10.42 4.23 -8.94
CA ARG A 3 10.24 5.18 -7.82
C ARG A 3 9.37 6.36 -8.25
N ILE A 4 8.13 6.40 -7.76
CA ILE A 4 7.12 7.39 -8.13
C ILE A 4 6.98 8.45 -7.02
N ARG A 5 7.35 9.71 -7.34
CA ARG A 5 7.14 10.87 -6.44
C ARG A 5 5.92 11.71 -6.79
N LYS A 6 5.75 12.05 -8.06
CA LYS A 6 4.69 12.98 -8.49
C LYS A 6 3.30 12.38 -8.24
N THR A 7 2.41 13.16 -7.64
CA THR A 7 1.04 12.75 -7.29
C THR A 7 0.28 12.20 -8.50
N ARG A 8 0.38 12.86 -9.66
CA ARG A 8 -0.26 12.41 -10.91
C ARG A 8 0.05 10.96 -11.29
N TRP A 9 1.30 10.52 -11.08
CA TRP A 9 1.73 9.18 -11.43
C TRP A 9 1.30 8.15 -10.39
N LYS A 10 1.11 8.57 -9.12
CA LYS A 10 0.51 7.70 -8.10
C LYS A 10 -0.97 7.47 -8.39
N VAL A 11 -1.68 8.54 -8.76
CA VAL A 11 -3.08 8.45 -9.17
C VAL A 11 -3.22 7.58 -10.42
N ALA A 12 -2.39 7.78 -11.44
CA ALA A 12 -2.39 6.94 -12.63
C ALA A 12 -2.12 5.45 -12.32
N TYR A 13 -1.18 5.15 -11.41
CA TYR A 13 -0.94 3.77 -10.96
C TYR A 13 -2.17 3.16 -10.27
N ILE A 14 -2.80 3.90 -9.35
CA ILE A 14 -4.00 3.43 -8.65
C ILE A 14 -5.15 3.22 -9.64
N ALA A 15 -5.38 4.18 -10.52
CA ALA A 15 -6.43 4.10 -11.53
C ALA A 15 -6.22 2.91 -12.46
N ALA A 16 -5.02 2.74 -13.03
CA ALA A 16 -4.70 1.59 -13.87
C ALA A 16 -4.85 0.26 -13.12
N GLY A 17 -4.39 0.19 -11.86
CA GLY A 17 -4.56 -0.98 -11.01
C GLY A 17 -6.03 -1.34 -10.79
N LEU A 18 -6.86 -0.36 -10.43
CA LEU A 18 -8.29 -0.56 -10.24
C LEU A 18 -8.99 -0.98 -11.55
N THR A 19 -8.59 -0.41 -12.68
CA THR A 19 -9.10 -0.83 -14.00
C THR A 19 -8.73 -2.29 -14.29
N VAL A 20 -7.49 -2.71 -14.02
CA VAL A 20 -7.07 -4.11 -14.20
C VAL A 20 -7.87 -5.04 -13.29
N LEU A 21 -8.08 -4.69 -12.03
CA LEU A 21 -8.92 -5.49 -11.13
C LEU A 21 -10.37 -5.55 -11.61
N ALA A 22 -10.96 -4.44 -12.04
CA ALA A 22 -12.34 -4.41 -12.53
C ALA A 22 -12.52 -5.26 -13.79
N LEU A 23 -11.58 -5.17 -14.74
CA LEU A 23 -11.58 -5.99 -15.94
C LEU A 23 -11.39 -7.48 -15.62
N ASN A 24 -10.49 -7.81 -14.69
CA ASN A 24 -10.31 -9.18 -14.22
C ASN A 24 -11.61 -9.72 -13.61
N SER A 25 -12.21 -8.99 -12.67
CA SER A 25 -13.49 -9.38 -12.05
C SER A 25 -14.65 -9.53 -13.04
N ALA A 26 -14.65 -8.77 -14.13
CA ALA A 26 -15.69 -8.86 -15.16
C ALA A 26 -15.46 -10.01 -16.17
N ALA A 27 -14.21 -10.33 -16.51
CA ALA A 27 -13.90 -11.28 -17.58
C ALA A 27 -13.55 -12.69 -17.08
N PHE A 28 -12.81 -12.79 -15.97
CA PHE A 28 -12.27 -14.07 -15.50
C PHE A 28 -13.31 -15.08 -14.97
N PRO A 29 -14.40 -14.69 -14.29
CA PRO A 29 -15.41 -15.64 -13.83
C PRO A 29 -16.03 -16.47 -14.96
N HIS A 30 -16.03 -15.94 -16.19
CA HIS A 30 -16.57 -16.62 -17.37
C HIS A 30 -15.58 -17.57 -18.05
N THR A 31 -14.32 -17.57 -17.62
CA THR A 31 -13.22 -18.33 -18.25
C THR A 31 -12.56 -19.33 -17.30
N VAL A 32 -12.60 -19.08 -15.99
CA VAL A 32 -11.95 -19.91 -14.98
C VAL A 32 -12.91 -20.17 -13.82
N THR A 33 -13.13 -21.44 -13.49
CA THR A 33 -13.99 -21.85 -12.37
C THR A 33 -13.33 -21.61 -11.00
N ASN A 34 -14.14 -21.38 -9.97
CA ASN A 34 -13.73 -21.34 -8.56
C ASN A 34 -13.02 -22.67 -8.17
N PRO A 35 -11.90 -22.66 -7.42
CA PRO A 35 -11.34 -21.57 -6.61
C PRO A 35 -10.22 -20.75 -7.24
N ILE A 36 -9.79 -21.09 -8.46
CA ILE A 36 -8.61 -20.48 -9.08
C ILE A 36 -8.79 -18.98 -9.26
N PHE A 37 -9.96 -18.56 -9.79
CA PHE A 37 -10.31 -17.13 -9.94
C PHE A 37 -10.22 -16.35 -8.62
N ALA A 38 -10.71 -16.93 -7.52
CA ALA A 38 -10.69 -16.24 -6.22
C ALA A 38 -9.25 -15.95 -5.80
N VAL A 39 -8.39 -16.98 -5.80
CA VAL A 39 -6.97 -16.86 -5.40
C VAL A 39 -6.22 -15.89 -6.29
N GLU A 40 -6.43 -15.96 -7.61
CA GLU A 40 -5.80 -15.09 -8.60
C GLU A 40 -6.16 -13.61 -8.39
N GLY A 41 -7.44 -13.29 -8.20
CA GLY A 41 -7.89 -11.93 -7.92
C GLY A 41 -7.25 -11.35 -6.65
N ILE A 42 -7.09 -12.16 -5.59
CA ILE A 42 -6.44 -11.73 -4.34
C ILE A 42 -4.95 -11.49 -4.55
N LEU A 43 -4.27 -12.34 -5.32
CA LEU A 43 -2.86 -12.16 -5.63
C LEU A 43 -2.64 -10.86 -6.41
N LEU A 44 -3.50 -10.56 -7.40
CA LEU A 44 -3.47 -9.29 -8.11
C LEU A 44 -3.71 -8.09 -7.19
N TYR A 45 -4.70 -8.19 -6.29
CA TYR A 45 -5.01 -7.16 -5.30
C TYR A 45 -3.81 -6.89 -4.37
N LEU A 46 -3.20 -7.93 -3.81
CA LEU A 46 -2.03 -7.81 -2.96
C LEU A 46 -0.84 -7.23 -3.74
N LEU A 47 -0.64 -7.67 -4.99
CA LEU A 47 0.42 -7.14 -5.84
C LEU A 47 0.23 -5.64 -6.10
N LEU A 48 -0.99 -5.17 -6.30
CA LEU A 48 -1.29 -3.74 -6.45
C LEU A 48 -0.87 -2.95 -5.20
N TYR A 49 -1.25 -3.42 -4.00
CA TYR A 49 -0.90 -2.78 -2.74
C TYR A 49 0.60 -2.80 -2.46
N PHE A 50 1.23 -3.97 -2.53
CA PHE A 50 2.68 -4.10 -2.28
C PHE A 50 3.50 -3.36 -3.35
N GLY A 51 3.08 -3.41 -4.61
CA GLY A 51 3.68 -2.64 -5.70
C GLY A 51 3.59 -1.14 -5.43
N GLY A 52 2.45 -0.63 -4.98
CA GLY A 52 2.24 0.78 -4.62
C GLY A 52 3.09 1.19 -3.42
N VAL A 53 3.07 0.40 -2.34
CA VAL A 53 3.85 0.63 -1.11
C VAL A 53 5.35 0.75 -1.42
N ARG A 54 5.87 -0.11 -2.30
CA ARG A 54 7.31 -0.15 -2.62
C ARG A 54 7.72 0.86 -3.69
N SER A 55 6.80 1.27 -4.55
CA SER A 55 7.06 2.23 -5.64
C SER A 55 6.85 3.68 -5.21
N PHE A 56 5.88 3.96 -4.34
CA PHE A 56 5.54 5.33 -3.96
C PHE A 56 6.49 5.89 -2.91
N ARG A 57 7.07 7.07 -3.19
CA ARG A 57 7.97 7.78 -2.27
C ARG A 57 7.37 9.09 -1.77
N GLY A 58 7.68 9.44 -0.52
CA GLY A 58 7.36 10.74 0.06
C GLY A 58 8.18 11.86 -0.58
N ALA A 59 7.76 13.11 -0.42
CA ALA A 59 8.56 14.27 -0.83
C ALA A 59 9.87 14.35 -0.01
N ASP A 60 9.76 14.10 1.30
CA ASP A 60 10.82 14.27 2.29
C ASP A 60 11.57 12.96 2.61
N GLU A 61 11.38 11.92 1.80
CA GLU A 61 12.00 10.61 2.06
C GLU A 61 13.28 10.44 1.23
N PRO A 62 14.40 10.03 1.86
CA PRO A 62 15.64 9.78 1.13
C PRO A 62 15.41 8.69 0.08
N VAL A 63 15.86 8.99 -1.14
CA VAL A 63 15.58 8.18 -2.33
C VAL A 63 16.42 6.91 -2.31
N GLU A 64 17.71 7.02 -1.96
CA GLU A 64 18.68 5.92 -1.99
C GLU A 64 18.31 4.71 -1.14
N PRO A 65 18.05 4.84 0.19
CA PRO A 65 17.85 3.66 1.01
C PRO A 65 16.56 2.91 0.68
N PRO A 66 16.61 1.56 0.66
CA PRO A 66 15.40 0.74 0.64
C PRO A 66 14.47 1.13 1.78
N ARG A 67 13.17 1.24 1.51
CA ARG A 67 12.20 1.49 2.57
C ARG A 67 12.16 0.25 3.47
N ALA A 68 12.19 0.45 4.79
CA ALA A 68 12.06 -0.65 5.73
C ALA A 68 10.78 -1.46 5.44
N TRP A 69 10.88 -2.79 5.50
CA TRP A 69 9.82 -3.71 5.07
C TRP A 69 8.49 -3.51 5.81
N TRP A 70 8.54 -3.03 7.06
CA TRP A 70 7.37 -2.74 7.89
C TRP A 70 6.64 -1.44 7.52
N ARG A 71 7.28 -0.57 6.72
CA ARG A 71 6.79 0.78 6.46
C ARG A 71 5.94 0.78 5.19
N MET A 72 4.62 0.84 5.37
CA MET A 72 3.63 0.87 4.29
C MET A 72 3.50 2.25 3.65
N THR A 73 3.70 3.33 4.41
CA THR A 73 3.48 4.71 3.93
C THR A 73 4.62 5.65 4.31
N SER A 74 4.69 6.81 3.64
CA SER A 74 5.65 7.85 4.01
C SER A 74 5.14 8.75 5.14
N ARG A 75 3.81 8.90 5.30
CA ARG A 75 3.15 9.81 6.23
C ARG A 75 2.20 9.05 7.18
N PRO A 76 2.22 9.32 8.50
CA PRO A 76 1.32 8.67 9.46
C PRO A 76 -0.16 8.84 9.11
N ARG A 77 -0.58 10.08 8.77
CA ARG A 77 -1.98 10.39 8.42
C ARG A 77 -2.50 9.56 7.25
N ALA A 78 -1.69 9.41 6.20
CA ALA A 78 -2.06 8.61 5.03
C ALA A 78 -2.29 7.13 5.40
N GLY A 79 -1.48 6.58 6.31
CA GLY A 79 -1.68 5.18 6.71
C GLY A 79 -2.88 4.97 7.62
N PHE A 80 -3.26 5.96 8.44
CA PHE A 80 -4.53 5.91 9.17
C PHE A 80 -5.72 5.95 8.23
N VAL A 81 -5.72 6.84 7.24
CA VAL A 81 -6.81 6.94 6.24
C VAL A 81 -6.98 5.63 5.47
N VAL A 82 -5.88 5.08 4.92
CA VAL A 82 -5.95 3.81 4.17
C VAL A 82 -6.35 2.65 5.08
N GLY A 83 -5.80 2.58 6.29
CA GLY A 83 -6.18 1.56 7.27
C GLY A 83 -7.68 1.61 7.61
N SER A 84 -8.23 2.81 7.83
CA SER A 84 -9.66 2.98 8.12
C SER A 84 -10.56 2.61 6.94
N LEU A 85 -10.15 2.93 5.70
CA LEU A 85 -10.88 2.52 4.49
C LEU A 85 -10.91 0.99 4.33
N LEU A 86 -9.82 0.31 4.66
CA LEU A 86 -9.75 -1.15 4.66
C LEU A 86 -10.65 -1.76 5.74
N VAL A 87 -10.67 -1.18 6.95
CA VAL A 87 -11.62 -1.59 8.01
C VAL A 87 -13.07 -1.40 7.58
N LEU A 88 -13.39 -0.28 6.92
CA LEU A 88 -14.72 -0.05 6.36
C LEU A 88 -15.07 -1.10 5.29
N SER A 89 -14.10 -1.50 4.47
CA SER A 89 -14.28 -2.56 3.46
C SER A 89 -14.58 -3.91 4.12
N VAL A 90 -13.87 -4.26 5.22
CA VAL A 90 -14.18 -5.44 6.03
C VAL A 90 -15.60 -5.38 6.61
N ALA A 91 -16.00 -4.23 7.17
CA ALA A 91 -17.34 -4.05 7.73
C ALA A 91 -18.43 -4.19 6.66
N ASN A 92 -18.20 -3.64 5.47
CA ASN A 92 -19.10 -3.78 4.32
C ASN A 92 -19.27 -5.26 3.93
N TRP A 93 -18.18 -6.03 3.87
CA TRP A 93 -18.23 -7.46 3.61
C TRP A 93 -19.04 -8.23 4.66
N MET A 94 -18.83 -7.95 5.94
CA MET A 94 -19.60 -8.57 7.02
C MET A 94 -21.09 -8.24 6.93
N PHE A 95 -21.41 -7.01 6.56
CA PHE A 95 -22.80 -6.59 6.34
C PHE A 95 -23.42 -7.35 5.16
N SER A 96 -22.72 -7.49 4.02
CA SER A 96 -23.19 -8.24 2.86
C SER A 96 -23.43 -9.72 3.16
N VAL A 97 -22.59 -10.33 3.98
CA VAL A 97 -22.79 -11.72 4.44
C VAL A 97 -24.02 -11.81 5.34
N ALA A 98 -24.20 -10.87 6.27
CA ALA A 98 -25.35 -10.85 7.18
C ALA A 98 -26.69 -10.66 6.46
N THR A 99 -26.72 -9.96 5.32
CA THR A 99 -27.93 -9.76 4.50
C THR A 99 -28.17 -10.87 3.47
N GLY A 100 -27.35 -11.93 3.45
CA GLY A 100 -27.57 -13.12 2.62
C GLY A 100 -27.18 -12.95 1.15
N ALA A 101 -26.34 -11.96 0.82
CA ALA A 101 -26.06 -11.58 -0.56
C ALA A 101 -25.00 -12.44 -1.29
N THR A 102 -24.55 -13.59 -0.76
CA THR A 102 -23.26 -14.17 -1.19
C THR A 102 -23.28 -15.59 -1.77
N ASP A 103 -23.07 -15.66 -3.10
CA ASP A 103 -22.71 -16.86 -3.89
C ASP A 103 -21.18 -17.11 -4.02
N VAL A 104 -20.34 -16.33 -3.31
CA VAL A 104 -18.86 -16.42 -3.41
C VAL A 104 -18.18 -16.41 -2.03
N ALA A 105 -18.49 -17.43 -1.23
CA ALA A 105 -17.99 -17.57 0.13
C ALA A 105 -16.45 -17.50 0.23
N LEU A 106 -15.71 -18.15 -0.69
CA LEU A 106 -14.26 -18.22 -0.60
C LEU A 106 -13.56 -16.88 -0.95
N ALA A 107 -13.98 -16.21 -2.03
CA ALA A 107 -13.39 -14.93 -2.43
C ALA A 107 -13.67 -13.84 -1.38
N GLY A 108 -14.88 -13.82 -0.81
CA GLY A 108 -15.24 -12.90 0.26
C GLY A 108 -14.41 -13.12 1.52
N VAL A 109 -14.27 -14.38 1.98
CA VAL A 109 -13.46 -14.71 3.17
C VAL A 109 -12.01 -14.28 2.98
N LEU A 110 -11.41 -14.61 1.84
CA LEU A 110 -10.03 -14.25 1.57
C LEU A 110 -9.83 -12.73 1.41
N GLY A 111 -10.81 -12.03 0.81
CA GLY A 111 -10.82 -10.58 0.72
C GLY A 111 -10.85 -9.92 2.10
N VAL A 112 -11.72 -10.40 3.00
CA VAL A 112 -11.79 -9.93 4.40
C VAL A 112 -10.45 -10.15 5.11
N ILE A 113 -9.84 -11.31 4.96
CA ILE A 113 -8.53 -11.62 5.55
C ILE A 113 -7.46 -10.66 4.99
N ALA A 114 -7.43 -10.45 3.68
CA ALA A 114 -6.47 -9.57 3.03
C ALA A 114 -6.62 -8.11 3.51
N ASP A 115 -7.85 -7.59 3.57
CA ASP A 115 -8.13 -6.23 4.03
C ASP A 115 -7.80 -6.05 5.51
N ALA A 116 -8.12 -7.03 6.36
CA ALA A 116 -7.78 -7.00 7.78
C ALA A 116 -6.26 -6.99 7.99
N LEU A 117 -5.51 -7.82 7.25
CA LEU A 117 -4.05 -7.87 7.31
C LEU A 117 -3.43 -6.56 6.81
N LEU A 118 -3.90 -6.03 5.68
CA LEU A 118 -3.44 -4.75 5.15
C LEU A 118 -3.74 -3.63 6.16
N ALA A 119 -4.96 -3.56 6.70
CA ALA A 119 -5.35 -2.56 7.70
C ALA A 119 -4.40 -2.60 8.90
N PHE A 120 -4.14 -3.78 9.45
CA PHE A 120 -3.18 -3.98 10.53
C PHE A 120 -1.78 -3.46 10.17
N LEU A 121 -1.26 -3.80 9.00
CA LEU A 121 0.06 -3.36 8.55
C LEU A 121 0.14 -1.83 8.35
N TYR A 122 -0.91 -1.22 7.82
CA TYR A 122 -1.01 0.23 7.65
C TYR A 122 -1.08 0.96 8.99
N PHE A 123 -1.89 0.49 9.94
CA PHE A 123 -1.94 1.05 11.29
C PHE A 123 -0.62 0.87 12.03
N ARG A 124 -0.02 -0.33 11.98
CA ARG A 124 1.29 -0.61 12.60
C ARG A 124 2.37 0.30 12.03
N SER A 125 2.37 0.52 10.71
CA SER A 125 3.28 1.45 10.04
C SER A 125 3.05 2.89 10.52
N SER A 126 1.80 3.33 10.59
CA SER A 126 1.45 4.69 11.03
C SER A 126 1.81 4.97 12.49
N VAL A 127 1.53 4.03 13.39
CA VAL A 127 1.89 4.14 14.82
C VAL A 127 3.41 4.26 14.97
N ARG A 128 4.19 3.44 14.25
CA ARG A 128 5.65 3.51 14.29
C ARG A 128 6.18 4.84 13.74
N LEU A 129 5.63 5.33 12.63
CA LEU A 129 6.03 6.63 12.06
C LEU A 129 5.62 7.81 12.93
N HIS A 130 4.53 7.69 13.68
CA HIS A 130 4.10 8.72 14.62
C HIS A 130 5.03 8.80 15.83
N ARG A 131 5.51 7.64 16.32
CA ARG A 131 6.44 7.55 17.46
C ARG A 131 7.88 7.92 17.09
N VAL A 132 8.33 7.56 15.88
CA VAL A 132 9.68 7.84 15.39
C VAL A 132 9.57 8.51 14.03
N PRO A 133 9.49 9.85 13.99
CA PRO A 133 9.51 10.58 12.73
C PRO A 133 10.79 10.24 11.94
N PRO A 134 10.70 10.07 10.62
CA PRO A 134 11.89 9.85 9.82
C PRO A 134 12.86 11.02 10.00
N ARG A 135 14.13 10.72 10.29
CA ARG A 135 15.19 11.73 10.39
C ARG A 135 15.24 12.46 9.06
N ILE A 136 14.87 13.74 9.06
CA ILE A 136 15.06 14.62 7.91
C ILE A 136 16.57 14.84 7.84
N VAL A 137 17.25 14.04 7.02
CA VAL A 137 18.62 14.35 6.64
C VAL A 137 18.49 15.43 5.58
N PRO A 138 18.96 16.67 5.83
CA PRO A 138 19.01 17.66 4.76
C PRO A 138 19.78 17.04 3.60
N GLN A 139 19.16 17.00 2.43
CA GLN A 139 19.85 16.54 1.23
C GLN A 139 21.04 17.47 1.05
N ARG A 140 22.25 16.94 1.24
CA ARG A 140 23.46 17.70 0.99
C ARG A 140 23.41 18.12 -0.47
N THR A 141 23.20 19.39 -0.73
CA THR A 141 23.21 19.87 -2.10
C THR A 141 24.66 19.85 -2.57
N VAL A 142 24.90 19.69 -3.87
CA VAL A 142 26.26 19.75 -4.44
C VAL A 142 26.97 21.07 -4.09
N GLN A 143 26.21 22.09 -3.67
CA GLN A 143 26.69 23.39 -3.25
C GLN A 143 27.12 23.47 -1.77
N ASP A 144 26.90 22.44 -0.94
CA ASP A 144 27.31 22.50 0.46
C ASP A 144 28.84 22.35 0.58
N PRO A 145 29.53 23.29 1.22
CA PRO A 145 30.98 23.24 1.33
C PRO A 145 31.44 21.98 2.09
N PRO A 146 32.62 21.42 1.73
CA PRO A 146 33.19 20.29 2.44
C PRO A 146 33.50 20.69 3.90
N GLN A 147 32.79 20.08 4.86
CA GLN A 147 33.16 20.15 6.27
C GLN A 147 34.44 19.35 6.49
N TRP A 148 35.57 20.04 6.48
CA TRP A 148 36.84 19.48 6.95
C TRP A 148 36.76 19.34 8.47
N LYS A 149 37.08 18.15 9.00
CA LYS A 149 37.26 17.99 10.45
C LYS A 149 38.47 18.84 10.86
N PRO A 150 38.37 19.68 11.91
CA PRO A 150 39.52 20.42 12.39
C PRO A 150 40.56 19.41 12.87
N ILE A 151 41.74 19.44 12.26
CA ILE A 151 42.91 18.69 12.71
C ILE A 151 43.28 19.30 14.06
N ARG A 152 43.04 18.57 15.16
CA ARG A 152 43.57 18.96 16.47
C ARG A 152 45.09 18.84 16.39
N ARG A 153 45.78 19.97 16.56
CA ARG A 153 47.22 20.00 16.83
C ARG A 153 47.48 19.71 18.30
#